data_AF-A0A4Y7JT72-F1
#
_entry.id   AF-A0A4Y7JT72-F1
#
_cell.length_a   1.000
_cell.length_b   1.000
_cell.length_c   1.000
_cell.angle_alpha   90.00
_cell.angle_beta   90.00
_cell.angle_gamma   90.00
#
_symmetry.space_group_name_H-M   'P 1'
#
loop_
_entity.id
_entity.type
_entity.pdbx_description
1 polymer ?
#
loop_
_entity_poly.entity_id
_entity_poly.type
_entity_poly.pdbx_seq_one_letter_code
_entity_poly.pdbx_strand_id
1 'polypeptide(L)' 'MAYVVRNKKSKIEGEDIMAFMANKVAPYKKIRKMVFVERIPRSPSGKILRKNLKTLTKISPKL' A
#
# COMPACT_ATOMS: atom_id res chain seq x y z
N MET A 1 2.69 2.56 -7.25
CA MET A 1 1.57 2.45 -6.29
C MET A 1 1.96 1.39 -5.26
N ALA A 2 1.92 1.71 -3.97
CA ALA A 2 2.17 0.79 -2.88
C ALA A 2 0.88 0.53 -2.09
N TYR A 3 0.76 -0.68 -1.56
CA TYR A 3 -0.35 -1.12 -0.71
C TYR A 3 0.22 -1.60 0.60
N VAL A 4 -0.25 -1.04 1.71
CA VAL A 4 0.31 -1.35 3.03
C VAL A 4 -0.83 -1.63 4.00
N VAL A 5 -0.63 -2.65 4.83
CA VAL A 5 -1.50 -2.95 5.97
C VAL A 5 -0.78 -2.43 7.21
N ARG A 6 -1.42 -1.53 7.96
CA ARG A 6 -0.87 -1.06 9.25
C ARG A 6 -1.09 -2.15 10.31
N ASN A 7 -0.12 -2.32 11.20
CA ASN A 7 -0.37 -3.08 12.42
C ASN A 7 -1.33 -2.30 13.33
N LYS A 8 -2.18 -2.98 14.10
CA LYS A 8 -3.29 -2.39 14.89
C LYS A 8 -2.86 -1.28 15.86
N LYS A 9 -1.60 -1.28 16.32
CA LYS A 9 -1.06 -0.29 17.26
C LYS A 9 -0.16 0.75 16.59
N SER A 10 0.03 0.68 15.27
CA SER A 10 0.92 1.58 14.54
C SER A 10 0.17 2.84 14.11
N LYS A 11 0.79 4.00 14.38
CA LYS A 11 0.33 5.33 13.94
C LYS A 11 1.21 5.90 12.82
N ILE A 12 1.93 5.05 12.09
CA ILE A 12 2.83 5.48 11.01
C ILE A 12 2.01 6.04 9.85
N GLU A 13 2.41 7.21 9.35
CA GLU A 13 1.77 7.84 8.20
C GLU A 13 2.41 7.44 6.87
N GLY A 14 1.74 7.76 5.76
CA GLY A 14 2.21 7.40 4.43
C GLY A 14 3.52 8.11 4.07
N GLU A 15 3.62 9.38 4.47
CA GLU A 15 4.76 10.26 4.28
C GLU A 15 6.02 9.69 4.95
N ASP A 16 5.89 9.20 6.18
CA ASP A 16 7.00 8.60 6.94
C ASP A 16 7.60 7.41 6.18
N ILE A 17 6.73 6.54 5.65
CA ILE A 17 7.14 5.36 4.88
C ILE A 17 7.80 5.77 3.56
N MET A 18 7.22 6.76 2.87
CA MET A 18 7.74 7.26 1.60
C MET A 18 9.11 7.93 1.78
N ALA A 19 9.28 8.77 2.81
CA ALA A 19 10.54 9.41 3.15
C ALA A 19 11.62 8.37 3.53
N PHE A 20 11.27 7.41 4.37
CA PHE A 20 12.16 6.32 4.76
C PHE A 20 12.64 5.51 3.54
N MET A 21 11.73 5.16 2.62
CA MET A 21 12.10 4.44 1.41
C MET A 21 12.91 5.30 0.44
N ALA A 22 12.61 6.59 0.32
CA ALA A 22 13.30 7.49 -0.60
C ALA A 22 14.81 7.57 -0.36
N ASN A 23 15.25 7.37 0.88
CA ASN A 23 16.66 7.32 1.26
C ASN A 23 17.34 5.97 0.97
N LYS A 24 16.55 4.90 0.74
CA LYS A 24 17.06 3.53 0.55
C LYS A 24 17.03 3.06 -0.90
N VAL A 25 16.33 3.78 -1.78
CA VAL A 25 16.15 3.35 -3.17
C VAL A 25 16.54 4.44 -4.15
N ALA A 26 17.01 4.02 -5.32
CA ALA A 26 17.29 4.93 -6.42
C ALA A 26 16.03 5.76 -6.79
N PRO A 27 16.19 6.98 -7.33
CA PRO A 27 15.07 7.91 -7.57
C PRO A 27 13.90 7.32 -8.36
N TYR A 28 14.17 6.47 -9.35
CA TYR A 28 13.14 5.86 -10.19
C TYR A 28 12.32 4.76 -9.48
N LYS A 29 12.83 4.19 -8.38
CA LYS A 29 12.14 3.19 -7.56
C LYS A 29 11.32 3.79 -6.41
N LYS A 30 11.33 5.12 -6.24
CA LYS A 30 10.60 5.79 -5.17
C LYS A 30 9.09 5.53 -5.29
N ILE A 31 8.44 5.32 -4.14
CA ILE A 31 6.99 5.15 -4.06
C ILE A 31 6.33 6.50 -4.38
N ARG A 32 5.53 6.55 -5.45
CA ARG A 32 4.83 7.79 -5.87
C ARG A 32 3.41 7.93 -5.35
N LYS A 33 2.78 6.81 -5.01
CA LYS A 33 1.39 6.74 -4.53
C LYS A 33 1.30 5.57 -3.57
N MET A 34 0.63 5.77 -2.44
CA MET A 34 0.50 4.78 -1.39
C MET A 34 -0.93 4.78 -0.85
N VAL A 35 -1.45 3.59 -0.57
CA VAL A 35 -2.79 3.40 0.00
C VAL A 35 -2.70 2.41 1.14
N PHE A 36 -3.32 2.76 2.27
CA PHE A 36 -3.52 1.84 3.36
C PHE A 36 -4.77 0.99 3.09
N VAL A 37 -4.63 -0.32 3.27
CA VAL A 37 -5.72 -1.27 3.11
C VAL A 37 -5.84 -2.09 4.40
N GLU A 38 -7.06 -2.53 4.71
CA GLU A 38 -7.31 -3.36 5.89
C GLU A 38 -6.61 -4.72 5.78
N ARG A 39 -6.59 -5.31 4.57
CA ARG A 39 -5.94 -6.60 4.31
C ARG A 39 -5.44 -6.73 2.88
N ILE A 40 -4.40 -7.54 2.69
CA ILE A 40 -3.92 -7.92 1.35
C ILE A 40 -4.73 -9.13 0.88
N PRO A 41 -5.42 -9.06 -0.28
CA PRO A 41 -6.17 -10.18 -0.82
C PRO A 41 -5.22 -11.31 -1.21
N ARG A 42 -5.50 -12.51 -0.71
CA ARG A 42 -4.72 -13.73 -0.98
C ARG A 42 -5.64 -14.84 -1.49
N SER A 43 -5.10 -15.73 -2.32
CA SER A 43 -5.77 -16.98 -2.69
C SER A 43 -5.83 -17.93 -1.48
N PRO A 44 -6.64 -19.00 -1.53
CA PRO A 44 -6.62 -20.06 -0.52
C PRO A 44 -5.22 -20.68 -0.32
N SER A 45 -4.42 -20.72 -1.39
CA SER A 45 -3.00 -21.14 -1.37
C SER A 45 -2.02 -20.06 -0.92
N GLY A 46 -2.49 -18.89 -0.46
CA GLY A 46 -1.66 -17.81 0.08
C GLY A 46 -1.03 -16.85 -0.94
N LYS A 47 -1.23 -17.06 -2.25
CA LYS A 47 -0.71 -16.17 -3.31
C LYS A 47 -1.38 -14.80 -3.24
N ILE A 48 -0.60 -13.73 -3.39
CA ILE A 48 -1.15 -12.36 -3.40
C ILE A 48 -1.89 -12.10 -4.71
N LEU A 49 -3.18 -11.74 -4.60
CA LEU A 49 -4.04 -11.43 -5.74
C LEU A 49 -3.88 -9.95 -6.15
N ARG A 50 -2.80 -9.65 -6.89
CA ARG A 50 -2.46 -8.28 -7.30
C ARG A 50 -3.52 -7.58 -8.15
N LYS A 51 -4.33 -8.33 -8.91
CA LYS A 51 -5.46 -7.77 -9.68
C LYS A 51 -6.49 -7.12 -8.76
N ASN A 52 -6.79 -7.77 -7.63
CA ASN A 52 -7.80 -7.31 -6.68
C ASN A 52 -7.34 -6.07 -5.90
N LEU A 53 -6.03 -5.92 -5.67
CA LEU A 53 -5.47 -4.71 -5.06
C LEU A 53 -5.83 -3.44 -5.85
N LYS A 54 -5.80 -3.49 -7.19
CA LYS A 54 -6.19 -2.35 -8.05
C LYS A 54 -7.67 -1.97 -7.93
N THR A 55 -8.52 -2.93 -7.56
CA THR A 55 -9.95 -2.66 -7.36
C THR A 55 -10.20 -1.96 -6.03
N LEU A 56 -9.40 -2.28 -4.99
CA LEU A 56 -9.50 -1.63 -3.68
C LEU A 56 -9.24 -0.12 -3.76
N THR A 57 -8.43 0.34 -4.71
CA THR A 57 -8.17 1.79 -4.93
C THR A 57 -9.26 2.51 -5.69
N LYS A 58 -10.22 1.80 -6.29
CA LYS A 58 -11.37 2.43 -6.98
C LYS A 58 -12.48 2.86 -6.02
N ILE A 59 -12.37 2.50 -4.74
CA ILE A 59 -13.40 2.75 -3.73
C ILE A 59 -12.90 3.87 -2.81
N SER A 60 -13.13 5.11 -3.23
CA SER A 60 -13.20 6.34 -2.40
C SER A 60 -13.75 7.46 -3.31
N PRO A 61 -14.67 8.32 -2.83
CA PRO A 61 -16.10 8.08 -2.91
C PRO A 61 -16.84 9.13 -3.76
N LYS A 62 -18.09 8.78 -4.11
CA LYS A 62 -19.19 9.70 -4.41
C LYS A 62 -19.16 10.93 -3.48
N LEU A 63 -19.34 12.11 -4.08
CA LEU A 63 -19.92 13.30 -3.44
C LEU A 63 -21.25 12.95 -2.75
#